data_AF-Q17PC0-F1
#
_entry.id   AF-Q17PC0-F1
#
_cell.length_a   1.000
_cell.length_b   1.000
_cell.length_c   1.000
_cell.angle_alpha   90.00
_cell.angle_beta   90.00
_cell.angle_gamma   90.00
#
_symmetry.space_group_name_H-M   'P 1'
#
loop_
_entity.id
_entity.type
_entity.pdbx_description
1 polymer ?
#
loop_
_entity_poly.entity_id
_entity_poly.type
_entity_poly.pdbx_seq_one_letter_code
_entity_poly.pdbx_strand_id
1 'polypeptide(L)'
;MAAKKRGLLPPVIFDNCRCARGCSKTVSEDDRKDANNFYWNLGANAQVGYIRETVKCRYTKQRAIQKHGESGPRKKNAYEYYLRTTLVIREKICRNFYLNTLGYTKHSGNMLYRLVDGDTLNLVVGNIQEILRNVTRLERISLRMGIRGIMDTFSKYSF
;
A
#
# COMPACT_ATOMS: atom_id res chain seq x y z
N MET A 1 -11.71 -38.16 -4.35
CA MET A 1 -11.67 -36.74 -3.95
C MET A 1 -10.38 -36.52 -3.16
N ALA A 2 -9.33 -35.97 -3.77
CA ALA A 2 -8.04 -35.79 -3.12
C ALA A 2 -8.05 -34.51 -2.27
N ALA A 3 -7.78 -34.65 -0.97
CA ALA A 3 -7.62 -33.53 -0.06
C ALA A 3 -6.47 -32.63 -0.55
N LYS A 4 -6.76 -31.35 -0.83
CA LYS A 4 -5.74 -30.32 -1.05
C LYS A 4 -4.81 -30.32 0.18
N LYS A 5 -3.58 -30.82 0.03
CA LYS A 5 -2.50 -30.58 1.00
C LYS A 5 -2.50 -29.09 1.28
N ARG A 6 -2.85 -28.68 2.51
CA ARG A 6 -2.68 -27.30 2.97
C ARG A 6 -1.17 -27.07 2.90
N GLY A 7 -0.75 -26.41 1.81
CA GLY A 7 0.64 -26.29 1.42
C GLY A 7 1.44 -25.62 2.54
N LEU A 8 2.64 -26.15 2.77
CA LEU A 8 3.62 -25.57 3.67
C LEU A 8 3.73 -24.06 3.42
N LEU A 9 3.76 -23.27 4.49
CA LEU A 9 3.95 -21.83 4.39
C LEU A 9 5.22 -21.53 3.57
N PRO A 10 5.19 -20.56 2.64
CA PRO A 10 6.36 -20.21 1.86
C PRO A 10 7.54 -19.84 2.77
N PRO A 11 8.69 -20.53 2.66
CA PRO A 11 9.81 -20.31 3.56
C PRO A 11 10.43 -18.93 3.35
N VAL A 12 11.06 -18.41 4.40
CA VAL A 12 11.95 -17.25 4.28
C VAL A 12 13.08 -17.57 3.33
N ILE A 13 13.36 -16.67 2.39
CA ILE A 13 14.53 -16.77 1.51
C ILE A 13 15.70 -16.05 2.18
N PHE A 14 16.69 -16.79 2.68
CA PHE A 14 17.90 -16.20 3.28
C PHE A 14 18.93 -15.80 2.22
N ASP A 15 18.54 -14.88 1.34
CA ASP A 15 19.45 -14.24 0.40
C ASP A 15 19.98 -12.92 0.97
N ASN A 16 21.31 -12.82 1.05
CA ASN A 16 22.00 -11.68 1.62
C ASN A 16 21.97 -10.50 0.66
N CYS A 17 21.10 -9.52 0.95
CA CYS A 17 21.08 -8.29 0.17
C CYS A 17 22.38 -7.50 0.37
N ARG A 18 23.12 -7.21 -0.71
CA ARG A 18 24.31 -6.35 -0.67
C ARG A 18 23.97 -4.85 -0.70
N CYS A 19 22.91 -4.45 0.00
CA CYS A 19 22.45 -3.06 -0.02
C CYS A 19 23.21 -2.20 1.00
N ALA A 20 23.32 -0.90 0.72
CA ALA A 20 24.01 0.06 1.60
C ALA A 20 23.37 0.23 3.00
N ARG A 21 22.16 -0.32 3.21
CA ARG A 21 21.46 -0.24 4.52
C ARG A 21 21.88 -1.34 5.50
N GLY A 22 22.63 -2.35 5.06
CA GLY A 22 23.06 -3.44 5.94
C GLY A 22 21.91 -4.22 6.57
N CYS A 23 20.83 -4.49 5.84
CA CYS A 23 19.59 -5.06 6.41
C CYS A 23 19.78 -6.38 7.18
N SER A 24 20.75 -7.21 6.80
CA SER A 24 21.07 -8.46 7.53
C SER A 24 21.71 -8.23 8.89
N LYS A 25 22.28 -7.04 9.14
CA LYS A 25 22.82 -6.66 10.45
C LYS A 25 21.75 -6.08 11.37
N THR A 26 20.71 -5.49 10.81
CA THR A 26 19.65 -4.81 11.57
C THR A 26 18.45 -5.69 11.88
N VAL A 27 18.21 -6.71 11.06
CA VAL A 27 17.12 -7.67 11.24
C VAL A 27 17.72 -9.07 11.32
N SER A 28 17.56 -9.73 12.47
CA SER A 28 18.07 -11.09 12.66
C SER A 28 17.27 -12.12 11.87
N GLU A 29 17.79 -13.33 11.74
CA GLU A 29 17.10 -14.40 11.01
C GLU A 29 15.79 -14.81 11.67
N ASP A 30 15.74 -14.83 12.99
CA ASP A 30 14.54 -15.22 13.74
C ASP A 30 13.44 -14.17 13.57
N ASP A 31 13.81 -12.89 13.54
CA ASP A 31 12.87 -11.81 13.25
C ASP A 31 12.22 -11.92 11.86
N ARG A 32 12.97 -12.45 10.90
CA ARG A 32 12.46 -12.70 9.54
C ARG A 32 11.49 -13.88 9.54
N LYS A 33 11.82 -14.95 10.27
CA LYS A 33 10.92 -16.10 10.45
C LYS A 33 9.63 -15.66 11.13
N ASP A 34 9.72 -14.85 12.18
CA ASP A 34 8.56 -14.32 12.89
C ASP A 34 7.67 -13.45 11.99
N ALA A 35 8.27 -12.52 11.24
CA ALA A 35 7.54 -11.68 10.30
C ALA A 35 6.88 -12.50 9.17
N ASN A 36 7.58 -13.53 8.66
CA ASN A 36 7.05 -14.44 7.64
C ASN A 36 5.87 -15.26 8.17
N ASN A 37 6.05 -15.91 9.32
CA ASN A 37 5.00 -16.68 9.98
C ASN A 37 3.79 -15.79 10.28
N PHE A 38 4.01 -14.60 10.82
CA PHE A 38 2.95 -13.63 11.06
C PHE A 38 2.18 -13.32 9.78
N TYR A 39 2.88 -12.93 8.71
CA TYR A 39 2.26 -12.58 7.42
C TYR A 39 1.45 -13.74 6.83
N TRP A 40 2.00 -14.96 6.79
CA TRP A 40 1.31 -16.09 6.17
C TRP A 40 0.16 -16.65 7.00
N ASN A 41 0.15 -16.40 8.32
CA ASN A 41 -0.99 -16.70 9.18
C ASN A 41 -2.14 -15.68 9.03
N LEU A 42 -1.91 -14.53 8.39
CA LEU A 42 -2.98 -13.60 8.05
C LEU A 42 -3.83 -14.14 6.90
N GLY A 43 -5.14 -13.86 6.93
CA GLY A 43 -6.01 -14.06 5.77
C GLY A 43 -5.63 -13.13 4.61
N ALA A 44 -6.01 -13.48 3.37
CA ALA A 44 -5.60 -12.76 2.16
C ALA A 44 -5.83 -11.23 2.22
N ASN A 45 -6.98 -10.77 2.73
CA ASN A 45 -7.26 -9.33 2.89
C ASN A 45 -6.33 -8.67 3.93
N ALA A 46 -6.04 -9.37 5.02
CA ALA A 46 -5.14 -8.89 6.06
C ALA A 46 -3.67 -8.89 5.59
N GLN A 47 -3.28 -9.80 4.69
CA GLN A 47 -1.97 -9.76 4.03
C GLN A 47 -1.80 -8.49 3.17
N VAL A 48 -2.85 -8.08 2.47
CA VAL A 48 -2.84 -6.81 1.71
C VAL A 48 -2.73 -5.62 2.67
N GLY A 49 -3.48 -5.64 3.77
CA GLY A 49 -3.37 -4.64 4.84
C GLY A 49 -1.95 -4.54 5.40
N TYR A 50 -1.33 -5.68 5.70
CA TYR A 50 0.06 -5.76 6.16
C TYR A 50 1.02 -5.07 5.18
N ILE A 51 0.90 -5.36 3.87
CA ILE A 51 1.76 -4.74 2.86
C ILE A 51 1.56 -3.23 2.81
N ARG A 52 0.32 -2.73 2.92
CA ARG A 52 0.03 -1.29 2.90
C ARG A 52 0.58 -0.56 4.11
N GLU A 53 0.53 -1.18 5.28
CA GLU A 53 1.11 -0.61 6.50
C GLU A 53 2.63 -0.58 6.48
N THR A 54 3.24 -1.62 5.88
CA THR A 54 4.69 -1.82 5.89
C THR A 54 5.42 -1.30 4.66
N VAL A 55 4.70 -0.90 3.61
CA VAL A 55 5.26 -0.29 2.39
C VAL A 55 4.72 1.12 2.23
N LYS A 56 5.56 2.12 2.50
CA LYS A 56 5.18 3.54 2.43
C LYS A 56 5.63 4.15 1.12
N CYS A 57 4.68 4.74 0.39
CA CYS A 57 4.99 5.60 -0.75
C CYS A 57 5.50 6.96 -0.24
N ARG A 58 6.68 7.36 -0.70
CA ARG A 58 7.27 8.68 -0.47
C ARG A 58 7.28 9.45 -1.77
N TYR A 59 6.46 10.49 -1.81
CA TYR A 59 6.50 11.48 -2.88
C TYR A 59 7.84 12.20 -2.86
N THR A 60 8.63 12.02 -3.91
CA THR A 60 9.88 12.75 -4.08
C THR A 60 9.58 14.02 -4.86
N LYS A 61 9.72 15.19 -4.22
CA LYS A 61 9.70 16.47 -4.93
C LYS A 61 10.94 16.53 -5.83
N GLN A 62 10.79 16.34 -7.13
CA GLN A 62 11.91 16.51 -8.06
C GLN A 62 12.10 18.00 -8.37
N ARG A 63 13.35 18.44 -8.48
CA ARG A 63 13.68 19.67 -9.21
C ARG A 63 13.41 19.38 -10.68
N ALA A 64 12.59 20.20 -11.35
CA ALA A 64 12.34 20.05 -12.77
C ALA A 64 13.65 20.22 -13.54
N ILE A 65 14.23 19.12 -14.02
CA ILE A 65 15.34 19.19 -14.98
C ILE A 65 14.67 19.29 -16.34
N GLN A 66 14.62 20.50 -16.90
CA GLN A 66 14.27 20.72 -18.29
C GLN A 66 15.38 20.09 -19.15
N LYS A 67 15.16 18.87 -19.64
CA LYS A 67 15.97 18.32 -20.73
C LYS A 67 15.08 18.25 -21.97
N HIS A 68 15.32 19.17 -22.90
CA HIS A 68 14.86 19.14 -24.29
C HIS A 68 13.34 18.98 -24.50
N GLY A 69 12.53 19.89 -23.95
CA GLY A 69 11.17 20.17 -24.46
C GLY A 69 10.08 19.11 -24.24
N GLU A 70 10.39 17.87 -23.86
CA GLU A 70 9.38 16.84 -23.59
C GLU A 70 9.15 16.66 -22.08
N SER A 71 8.11 17.33 -21.57
CA SER A 71 7.58 17.15 -20.22
C SER A 71 6.75 15.87 -20.10
N GLY A 72 7.37 14.71 -20.31
CA GLY A 72 6.74 13.43 -19.99
C GLY A 72 6.60 13.26 -18.46
N PRO A 73 5.44 12.86 -17.91
CA PRO A 73 5.25 12.66 -16.48
C PRO A 73 6.02 11.43 -16.01
N ARG A 74 7.30 11.60 -15.68
CA ARG A 74 8.10 10.56 -15.04
C ARG A 74 7.75 10.50 -13.55
N LYS A 75 6.59 9.94 -13.21
CA LYS A 75 6.27 9.61 -11.82
C LYS A 75 7.28 8.58 -11.33
N LYS A 76 8.15 8.98 -10.40
CA LYS A 76 9.00 8.03 -9.65
C LYS A 76 8.71 8.20 -8.17
N ASN A 77 7.58 7.63 -7.77
CA ASN A 77 7.30 7.37 -6.36
C ASN A 77 8.47 6.57 -5.80
N ALA A 78 9.04 7.03 -4.68
CA ALA A 78 9.99 6.24 -3.94
C ALA A 78 9.21 5.38 -2.94
N TYR A 79 9.63 4.14 -2.70
CA TYR A 79 8.98 3.27 -1.72
C TYR A 79 9.93 2.96 -0.59
N GLU A 80 9.41 2.99 0.62
CA GLU A 80 10.09 2.66 1.85
C GLU A 80 9.49 1.39 2.43
N TYR A 81 10.33 0.43 2.81
CA TYR A 81 9.90 -0.90 3.23
C TYR A 81 10.30 -1.10 4.69
N TYR A 82 9.36 -1.61 5.48
CA TYR A 82 9.51 -1.89 6.90
C TYR A 82 9.09 -3.34 7.15
N LEU A 83 9.58 -3.96 8.21
CA LEU A 83 9.03 -5.25 8.68
C LEU A 83 8.22 -5.00 9.94
N ARG A 84 7.11 -5.70 10.09
CA ARG A 84 6.34 -5.68 11.32
C ARG A 84 6.34 -7.09 11.90
N THR A 85 6.80 -7.22 13.13
CA THR A 85 6.55 -8.43 13.92
C THR A 85 5.35 -8.18 14.84
N THR A 86 4.94 -9.18 15.61
CA THR A 86 3.82 -9.11 16.56
C THR A 86 3.92 -7.94 17.55
N LEU A 87 5.13 -7.51 17.90
CA LEU A 87 5.36 -6.53 18.96
C LEU A 87 5.86 -5.16 18.46
N VAL A 88 6.57 -5.10 17.32
CA VAL A 88 7.29 -3.88 16.90
C VAL A 88 7.32 -3.73 15.37
N ILE A 89 7.12 -2.50 14.89
CA ILE A 89 7.48 -2.11 13.52
C ILE A 89 8.98 -1.81 13.50
N ARG A 90 9.71 -2.61 12.72
CA ARG A 90 11.16 -2.58 12.60
C ARG A 90 11.64 -1.53 11.61
N GLU A 91 12.95 -1.36 11.61
CA GLU A 91 13.69 -0.41 10.79
C GLU A 91 13.43 -0.55 9.28
N LYS A 92 13.80 0.53 8.58
CA LYS A 92 13.70 0.62 7.14
C LYS A 92 14.70 -0.30 6.45
N ILE A 93 14.19 -1.20 5.62
CA ILE A 93 14.97 -2.18 4.87
C ILE A 93 14.86 -1.95 3.36
N CYS A 94 15.64 -2.71 2.58
CA CYS A 94 15.53 -2.70 1.13
C CYS A 94 14.40 -3.62 0.62
N ARG A 95 13.91 -3.34 -0.59
CA ARG A 95 12.86 -4.12 -1.28
C ARG A 95 13.16 -5.61 -1.34
N ASN A 96 14.39 -5.98 -1.71
CA ASN A 96 14.76 -7.39 -1.88
C ASN A 96 14.71 -8.12 -0.55
N PHE A 97 15.23 -7.51 0.52
CA PHE A 97 15.19 -8.08 1.86
C PHE A 97 13.76 -8.25 2.37
N TYR A 98 12.88 -7.28 2.07
CA TYR A 98 11.46 -7.36 2.40
C TYR A 98 10.77 -8.52 1.68
N LEU A 99 10.92 -8.60 0.35
CA LEU A 99 10.34 -9.67 -0.47
C LEU A 99 10.83 -11.05 -0.03
N ASN A 100 12.15 -11.20 0.12
CA ASN A 100 12.77 -12.45 0.53
C ASN A 100 12.31 -12.89 1.93
N THR A 101 12.12 -11.94 2.85
CA THR A 101 11.53 -12.22 4.18
C THR A 101 10.12 -12.79 4.06
N LEU A 102 9.28 -12.25 3.18
CA LEU A 102 7.93 -12.77 2.94
C LEU A 102 7.88 -14.05 2.08
N GLY A 103 9.03 -14.56 1.62
CA GLY A 103 9.11 -15.75 0.75
C GLY A 103 8.92 -15.47 -0.74
N TYR A 104 8.90 -14.19 -1.13
CA TYR A 104 8.85 -13.77 -2.53
C TYR A 104 10.26 -13.57 -3.10
N THR A 105 10.42 -13.87 -4.39
CA THR A 105 11.68 -13.59 -5.09
C THR A 105 11.85 -12.09 -5.35
N LYS A 106 13.11 -11.64 -5.54
CA LYS A 106 13.46 -10.24 -5.90
C LYS A 106 12.71 -9.67 -7.12
N HIS A 107 12.20 -10.53 -8.00
CA HIS A 107 11.46 -10.15 -9.20
C HIS A 107 9.97 -9.83 -8.92
N SER A 108 9.46 -10.20 -7.75
CA SER A 108 8.04 -10.12 -7.41
C SER A 108 7.56 -8.73 -7.02
N GLY A 109 8.44 -7.72 -6.91
CA GLY A 109 8.02 -6.46 -6.32
C GLY A 109 7.11 -5.57 -7.17
N ASN A 110 6.77 -5.95 -8.41
CA ASN A 110 5.65 -5.33 -9.13
C ASN A 110 4.32 -5.53 -8.40
N MET A 111 4.18 -6.63 -7.67
CA MET A 111 3.02 -6.90 -6.82
C MET A 111 2.88 -5.84 -5.72
N LEU A 112 3.99 -5.40 -5.11
CA LEU A 112 3.96 -4.37 -4.06
C LEU A 112 3.40 -3.05 -4.60
N TYR A 113 3.82 -2.63 -5.80
CA TYR A 113 3.33 -1.40 -6.42
C TYR A 113 1.83 -1.49 -6.72
N ARG A 114 1.35 -2.63 -7.24
CA ARG A 114 -0.07 -2.82 -7.51
C ARG A 114 -0.93 -2.76 -6.24
N LEU A 115 -0.44 -3.32 -5.13
CA LEU A 115 -1.20 -3.32 -3.87
C LEU A 115 -1.22 -1.96 -3.17
N VAL A 116 -0.16 -1.16 -3.34
CA VAL A 116 -0.02 0.16 -2.71
C VAL A 116 -0.63 1.25 -3.59
N ASP A 117 -0.38 1.23 -4.90
CA ASP A 117 -0.86 2.25 -5.84
C ASP A 117 -2.25 1.93 -6.40
N GLY A 118 -2.61 0.65 -6.52
CA GLY A 118 -3.93 0.24 -7.03
C GLY A 118 -5.08 0.76 -6.18
N ASP A 119 -4.82 1.05 -4.91
CA ASP A 119 -5.78 1.65 -3.98
C ASP A 119 -5.80 3.17 -3.98
N THR A 120 -4.83 3.86 -4.59
CA THR A 120 -5.00 5.31 -4.77
C THR A 120 -6.18 5.61 -5.70
N LEU A 121 -6.51 4.68 -6.61
CA LEU A 121 -7.71 4.76 -7.43
C LEU A 121 -8.96 4.29 -6.66
N ASN A 122 -8.90 3.18 -5.92
CA ASN A 122 -10.07 2.66 -5.19
C ASN A 122 -10.47 3.47 -3.95
N LEU A 123 -9.52 4.10 -3.22
CA LEU A 123 -9.82 5.01 -2.10
C LEU A 123 -10.42 6.33 -2.59
N VAL A 124 -9.99 6.84 -3.76
CA VAL A 124 -10.60 8.02 -4.38
C VAL A 124 -12.00 7.68 -4.90
N VAL A 125 -12.16 6.56 -5.61
CA VAL A 125 -13.47 6.14 -6.15
C VAL A 125 -14.45 5.73 -5.04
N GLY A 126 -13.99 5.02 -4.00
CA GLY A 126 -14.79 4.63 -2.85
C GLY A 126 -15.31 5.84 -2.06
N ASN A 127 -14.43 6.80 -1.77
CA ASN A 127 -14.82 8.06 -1.12
C ASN A 127 -15.81 8.88 -1.97
N ILE A 128 -15.60 8.96 -3.30
CA ILE A 128 -16.54 9.66 -4.19
C ILE A 128 -17.91 8.97 -4.20
N GLN A 129 -17.98 7.64 -4.27
CA GLN A 129 -19.25 6.93 -4.25
C GLN A 129 -19.99 7.07 -2.92
N GLU A 130 -19.27 7.09 -1.81
CA GLU A 130 -19.86 7.27 -0.49
C GLU A 130 -20.35 8.72 -0.30
N ILE A 131 -19.57 9.71 -0.75
CA ILE A 131 -20.00 11.12 -0.79
C ILE A 131 -21.24 11.29 -1.67
N LEU A 132 -21.26 10.73 -2.88
CA LEU A 132 -22.42 10.83 -3.79
C LEU A 132 -23.67 10.12 -3.23
N ARG A 133 -23.51 8.98 -2.54
CA ARG A 133 -24.61 8.32 -1.82
C ARG A 133 -25.14 9.17 -0.67
N ASN A 134 -24.25 9.82 0.07
CA ASN A 134 -24.63 10.68 1.18
C ASN A 134 -25.33 11.96 0.68
N VAL A 135 -24.84 12.57 -0.41
CA VAL A 135 -25.50 13.71 -1.06
C VAL A 135 -26.89 13.34 -1.57
N THR A 136 -27.04 12.25 -2.33
CA THR A 136 -28.36 11.80 -2.83
C THR A 136 -29.32 11.35 -1.72
N ARG A 137 -28.81 10.94 -0.56
CA ARG A 137 -29.62 10.65 0.62
C ARG A 137 -30.13 11.94 1.27
N LEU A 138 -29.29 12.96 1.38
CA LEU A 138 -29.67 14.28 1.92
C LEU A 138 -30.65 15.01 1.00
N GLU A 139 -30.47 14.93 -0.32
CA GLU A 139 -31.43 15.46 -1.31
C GLU A 139 -32.81 14.81 -1.16
N ARG A 140 -32.86 13.48 -1.01
CA ARG A 140 -34.13 12.76 -0.78
C ARG A 140 -34.79 13.14 0.54
N ILE A 141 -34.00 13.37 1.60
CA ILE A 141 -34.52 13.84 2.89
C ILE A 141 -35.08 15.27 2.77
N SER A 142 -34.36 16.16 2.08
CA SER A 142 -34.75 17.55 1.85
C SER A 142 -36.02 17.67 0.99
N LEU A 143 -36.14 16.85 -0.07
CA LEU A 143 -37.37 16.76 -0.90
C LEU A 143 -38.57 16.24 -0.09
N ARG A 144 -38.35 15.31 0.83
CA ARG A 144 -39.40 14.71 1.66
C ARG A 144 -39.85 15.63 2.81
N MET A 145 -38.98 16.51 3.28
CA MET A 145 -39.29 17.51 4.31
C MET A 145 -39.76 18.86 3.73
N GLY A 146 -39.85 19.01 2.41
CA GLY A 146 -40.34 20.24 1.77
C GLY A 146 -39.44 21.47 1.96
N ILE A 147 -38.17 21.29 2.36
CA ILE A 147 -37.24 22.38 2.65
C ILE A 147 -36.50 22.74 1.34
N ARG A 148 -36.97 23.77 0.62
CA ARG A 148 -36.20 24.42 -0.45
C ARG A 148 -35.16 25.35 0.20
N GLY A 149 -33.87 24.99 0.22
CA GLY A 149 -32.85 25.95 0.65
C GLY A 149 -31.45 25.46 1.00
N ILE A 150 -30.79 24.64 0.17
CA ILE A 150 -29.35 24.36 0.35
C ILE A 150 -28.60 24.35 -1.00
N MET A 151 -28.88 25.31 -1.90
CA MET A 151 -28.12 25.44 -3.16
C MET A 151 -27.33 26.75 -3.32
N ASP A 152 -27.15 27.56 -2.27
CA ASP A 152 -26.38 28.81 -2.40
C ASP A 152 -24.93 28.78 -1.90
N THR A 153 -24.43 27.65 -1.38
CA THR A 153 -23.07 27.60 -0.82
C THR A 153 -21.99 27.00 -1.72
N PHE A 154 -22.34 26.27 -2.78
CA PHE A 154 -21.33 25.62 -3.64
C PHE A 154 -20.93 26.41 -4.90
N SER A 155 -21.62 27.50 -5.25
CA SER A 155 -21.22 28.39 -6.36
C SER A 155 -19.99 29.27 -6.03
N LYS A 156 -19.44 29.21 -4.81
CA LYS A 156 -18.31 30.06 -4.36
C LYS A 156 -16.94 29.36 -4.33
N TYR A 157 -16.85 28.08 -4.68
CA TYR A 157 -15.58 27.33 -4.70
C TYR A 157 -15.25 26.75 -6.07
N SER A 158 -15.41 27.56 -7.11
CA SER A 158 -14.71 27.36 -8.40
C SER A 158 -13.71 28.49 -8.59
N PHE A 159 -12.45 28.20 -8.23
CA PHE A 159 -11.24 28.88 -8.69
C PHE A 159 -10.17 27.82 -8.88
#